data_AF-A0A4Z1C0R4-F1
#
_entry.id   AF-A0A4Z1C0R4-F1
#
_cell.length_a   1.000
_cell.length_b   1.000
_cell.length_c   1.000
_cell.angle_alpha   90.00
_cell.angle_beta   90.00
_cell.angle_gamma   90.00
#
_symmetry.space_group_name_H-M   'P 1'
#
loop_
_entity.id
_entity.type
_entity.pdbx_description
1 polymer ?
#
loop_
_entity_poly.entity_id
_entity_poly.type
_entity_poly.pdbx_seq_one_letter_code
_entity_poly.pdbx_strand_id
1 'polypeptide(L)'
;MWRWIVEGRMPAQLKLYSGAVNDMDKRAMLIAELDEESRVAWLWRADPGKRPKPVKNAAACLQELDSLILFGAPKPEIEAWLREQSDQQATFPREL
;
A
#
# COMPACT_ATOMS: atom_id res chain seq x y z
N MET A 1 16.72 1.27 15.06
CA MET A 1 16.45 0.35 13.93
C MET A 1 15.63 1.08 12.85
N TRP A 2 16.06 2.27 12.41
CA TRP A 2 15.18 3.22 11.70
C TRP A 2 15.74 3.72 10.35
N ARG A 3 16.91 3.19 9.93
CA ARG A 3 17.59 3.62 8.70
C ARG A 3 16.99 3.04 7.41
N TRP A 4 16.06 2.09 7.52
CA TRP A 4 15.45 1.40 6.38
C TRP A 4 14.18 2.07 5.85
N ILE A 5 13.56 2.95 6.65
CA ILE A 5 12.22 3.51 6.42
C ILE A 5 12.27 4.73 5.48
N VAL A 6 13.35 5.52 5.54
CA VAL A 6 13.55 6.68 4.65
C VAL A 6 13.86 6.27 3.20
N GLU A 7 14.27 5.01 2.95
CA GLU A 7 14.64 4.52 1.61
C GLU A 7 13.50 3.82 0.85
N GLY A 8 12.26 3.82 1.36
CA GLY A 8 11.16 3.09 0.71
C GLY A 8 11.39 1.58 0.66
N ARG A 9 11.97 1.00 1.72
CA ARG A 9 12.10 -0.46 1.86
C ARG A 9 11.07 -1.00 2.85
N MET A 10 10.19 -1.88 2.36
CA MET A 10 9.22 -2.60 3.19
C MET A 10 9.89 -3.41 4.31
N PRO A 11 9.33 -3.40 5.55
CA PRO A 11 9.85 -4.14 6.70
C PRO A 11 9.97 -5.65 6.46
N ALA A 12 10.98 -6.28 7.07
CA ALA A 12 11.28 -7.71 6.89
C ALA A 12 10.15 -8.65 7.35
N GLN A 13 9.39 -8.27 8.40
CA GLN A 13 8.25 -9.05 8.88
C GLN A 13 7.10 -9.09 7.86
N LEU A 14 6.88 -7.98 7.14
CA LEU A 14 5.85 -7.85 6.11
C LEU A 14 6.19 -8.72 4.86
N LYS A 15 7.48 -8.98 4.60
CA LYS A 15 7.94 -9.89 3.52
C LYS A 15 7.61 -11.35 3.80
N LEU A 16 7.67 -11.78 5.06
CA LEU A 16 7.38 -13.17 5.44
C LEU A 16 5.87 -13.46 5.33
N TYR A 17 5.03 -12.52 5.75
CA TYR A 17 3.57 -12.63 5.65
C TYR A 17 3.07 -12.58 4.20
N SER A 18 3.59 -11.66 3.38
CA SER A 18 3.20 -11.59 1.95
C SER A 18 3.64 -12.79 1.13
N GLY A 19 4.68 -13.53 1.54
CA GLY A 19 5.09 -14.78 0.91
C GLY A 19 4.18 -15.97 1.22
N ALA A 20 3.65 -16.05 2.45
CA ALA A 20 2.83 -17.18 2.89
C ALA A 20 1.35 -17.07 2.49
N VAL A 21 0.80 -15.85 2.41
CA VAL A 21 -0.63 -15.65 2.07
C VAL A 21 -0.89 -15.72 0.55
N ASN A 22 0.15 -15.53 -0.28
CA ASN A 22 0.02 -15.47 -1.75
C ASN A 22 -0.05 -16.83 -2.46
N ASP A 23 0.14 -17.95 -1.75
CA ASP A 23 0.18 -19.27 -2.40
C ASP A 23 -1.24 -19.87 -2.61
N MET A 24 -2.23 -19.42 -1.82
CA MET A 24 -3.63 -19.91 -1.90
C MET A 24 -4.62 -18.94 -2.57
N ASP A 25 -4.39 -17.63 -2.47
CA ASP A 25 -5.24 -16.61 -3.08
C ASP A 25 -4.45 -15.83 -4.14
N LYS A 26 -4.90 -15.91 -5.39
CA LYS A 26 -4.24 -15.24 -6.54
C LYS A 26 -4.56 -13.75 -6.63
N ARG A 27 -5.27 -13.19 -5.65
CA ARG A 27 -5.55 -11.75 -5.59
C ARG A 27 -4.33 -11.00 -5.10
N ALA A 28 -4.16 -9.78 -5.61
CA ALA A 28 -3.17 -8.87 -5.05
C ALA A 28 -3.61 -8.40 -3.66
N MET A 29 -2.62 -8.20 -2.78
CA MET A 29 -2.82 -7.68 -1.44
C MET A 29 -2.38 -6.24 -1.35
N LEU A 30 -3.17 -5.42 -0.67
CA LEU A 30 -2.85 -4.04 -0.31
C LEU A 30 -2.53 -3.99 1.18
N ILE A 31 -1.32 -3.55 1.50
CA ILE A 31 -0.79 -3.54 2.85
C ILE A 31 -0.63 -2.09 3.29
N ALA A 32 -1.36 -1.72 4.33
CA ALA A 32 -1.23 -0.44 5.01
C ALA A 32 -0.18 -0.51 6.10
N GLU A 33 0.76 0.41 6.04
CA GLU A 33 1.74 0.68 7.08
C GLU A 33 1.25 1.88 7.88
N LEU A 34 1.12 1.70 9.19
CA LEU A 34 0.62 2.72 10.09
C LEU A 34 1.77 3.54 10.72
N ASP A 35 1.54 4.83 10.97
CA ASP A 35 2.40 5.68 11.79
C ASP A 35 2.21 5.39 13.30
N GLU A 36 2.94 6.13 14.14
CA GLU A 36 2.85 6.01 15.60
C GLU A 36 1.47 6.41 16.15
N GLU A 37 0.69 7.18 15.40
CA GLU A 37 -0.67 7.60 15.73
C GLU A 37 -1.72 6.64 15.15
N SER A 38 -1.30 5.47 14.66
CA SER A 38 -2.15 4.45 14.02
C SER A 38 -2.87 4.94 12.75
N ARG A 39 -2.35 5.97 12.07
CA ARG A 39 -2.86 6.42 10.78
C ARG A 39 -2.11 5.76 9.64
N VAL A 40 -2.77 5.58 8.50
CA VAL A 40 -2.10 5.09 7.29
C VAL A 40 -1.00 6.07 6.91
N ALA A 41 0.26 5.65 7.09
CA ALA A 41 1.38 6.34 6.54
C ALA A 41 1.50 5.94 5.07
N TRP A 42 1.81 4.68 4.81
CA TRP A 42 2.26 4.19 3.51
C TRP A 42 1.41 3.01 3.04
N LEU A 43 1.17 2.91 1.72
CA LEU A 43 0.51 1.75 1.11
C LEU A 43 1.45 0.98 0.19
N TRP A 44 1.44 -0.33 0.33
CA TRP A 44 2.22 -1.27 -0.47
C TRP A 44 1.29 -2.25 -1.18
N ARG A 45 1.47 -2.42 -2.49
CA ARG A 45 0.80 -3.46 -3.26
C ARG A 45 1.71 -4.67 -3.41
N ALA A 46 1.22 -5.84 -2.99
CA ALA A 46 1.85 -7.13 -3.15
C ALA A 46 1.06 -7.96 -4.17
N ASP A 47 1.51 -7.95 -5.42
CA ASP A 47 0.96 -8.86 -6.44
C ASP A 47 1.51 -10.29 -6.25
N PRO A 48 0.74 -11.34 -6.63
CA PRO A 48 1.19 -12.72 -6.54
C PRO A 48 2.53 -12.98 -7.23
N GLY A 49 3.42 -13.68 -6.51
CA GLY A 49 4.77 -14.02 -6.99
C GLY A 49 5.71 -12.82 -7.18
N LYS A 50 5.30 -11.60 -6.80
CA LYS A 50 6.10 -10.39 -6.92
C LYS A 50 6.47 -9.84 -5.55
N ARG A 51 7.60 -9.12 -5.50
CA ARG A 51 7.93 -8.32 -4.33
C ARG A 51 6.93 -7.16 -4.21
N PRO A 52 6.43 -6.88 -2.99
CA PRO A 52 5.58 -5.73 -2.76
C PRO A 52 6.26 -4.42 -3.16
N LYS A 53 5.47 -3.48 -3.67
CA LYS A 53 5.93 -2.18 -4.15
C LYS A 53 5.05 -1.05 -3.58
N PRO A 54 5.61 0.15 -3.37
CA PRO A 54 4.79 1.30 -2.98
C PRO A 54 3.70 1.56 -4.02
N VAL A 55 2.50 1.91 -3.57
CA VAL A 55 1.44 2.39 -4.46
C VAL A 55 1.85 3.72 -5.05
N LYS A 56 1.92 3.80 -6.38
CA LYS A 56 2.30 5.02 -7.10
C LYS A 56 1.12 5.75 -7.74
N ASN A 57 0.04 5.04 -8.04
CA ASN A 57 -1.17 5.60 -8.63
C ASN A 57 -2.32 5.33 -7.66
N ALA A 58 -2.64 6.33 -6.84
CA ALA A 58 -3.66 6.19 -5.81
C ALA A 58 -5.06 6.05 -6.41
N ALA A 59 -5.36 6.80 -7.49
CA ALA A 59 -6.63 6.74 -8.19
C ALA A 59 -6.92 5.34 -8.76
N ALA A 60 -5.95 4.72 -9.45
CA ALA A 60 -6.09 3.37 -9.97
C ALA A 60 -6.22 2.33 -8.85
N CYS A 61 -5.48 2.50 -7.76
CA CYS A 61 -5.58 1.62 -6.60
C CYS A 61 -6.96 1.72 -5.91
N LEU A 62 -7.56 2.92 -5.88
CA LEU A 62 -8.89 3.14 -5.34
C LEU A 62 -9.97 2.43 -6.17
N GLN A 63 -9.85 2.43 -7.50
CA GLN A 63 -10.78 1.72 -8.40
C GLN A 63 -10.75 0.20 -8.22
N GLU A 64 -9.58 -0.35 -7.90
CA GLU A 64 -9.40 -1.80 -7.74
C GLU A 64 -9.64 -2.26 -6.29
N LEU A 65 -9.92 -1.36 -5.34
CA LEU A 65 -9.83 -1.65 -3.92
C LEU A 65 -10.67 -2.84 -3.46
N ASP A 66 -11.90 -2.98 -3.98
CA ASP A 66 -12.80 -4.10 -3.67
C ASP A 66 -12.31 -5.47 -4.19
N SER A 67 -11.36 -5.49 -5.12
CA SER A 67 -10.76 -6.71 -5.64
C SER A 67 -9.50 -7.15 -4.86
N LEU A 68 -8.98 -6.29 -3.99
CA LEU A 68 -7.74 -6.51 -3.26
C LEU A 68 -8.01 -7.08 -1.87
N ILE A 69 -7.08 -7.91 -1.40
CA ILE A 69 -7.03 -8.30 0.01
C ILE A 69 -6.42 -7.14 0.80
N LEU A 70 -7.11 -6.64 1.83
CA LEU A 70 -6.63 -5.51 2.63
C LEU A 70 -5.97 -6.00 3.92
N PHE A 71 -4.84 -5.40 4.29
CA PHE A 71 -4.10 -5.72 5.51
C PHE A 71 -3.55 -4.46 6.19
N GLY A 72 -3.46 -4.47 7.51
CA GLY A 72 -2.82 -3.41 8.31
C GLY A 72 -3.74 -2.25 8.73
N ALA A 73 -4.78 -1.95 7.95
CA ALA A 73 -5.78 -0.92 8.27
C ALA A 73 -7.17 -1.31 7.73
N PRO A 74 -8.27 -0.80 8.30
CA PRO A 74 -9.61 -1.04 7.77
C PRO A 74 -9.85 -0.27 6.46
N LYS A 75 -10.77 -0.80 5.63
CA LYS A 75 -11.07 -0.25 4.30
C LYS A 75 -11.32 1.28 4.29
N PRO A 76 -12.13 1.86 5.21
CA PRO A 76 -12.40 3.31 5.18
C PRO A 76 -11.15 4.18 5.36
N GLU A 77 -10.19 3.75 6.18
CA GLU A 77 -8.95 4.50 6.41
C GLU A 77 -8.03 4.44 5.19
N ILE A 78 -7.96 3.26 4.54
CA ILE A 78 -7.24 3.08 3.28
C ILE A 78 -7.88 3.92 2.16
N GLU A 79 -9.21 3.95 2.07
CA GLU A 79 -9.93 4.78 1.11
C GLU A 79 -9.68 6.27 1.32
N ALA A 80 -9.73 6.74 2.57
CA ALA A 80 -9.48 8.14 2.91
C ALA A 80 -8.06 8.56 2.47
N TRP A 81 -7.05 7.74 2.80
CA TRP A 81 -5.68 7.98 2.39
C TRP A 81 -5.50 7.97 0.86
N LEU A 82 -6.08 6.99 0.17
CA LEU A 82 -6.00 6.90 -1.29
C LEU A 82 -6.66 8.11 -1.99
N ARG A 83 -7.77 8.62 -1.45
CA ARG A 83 -8.42 9.83 -1.97
C ARG A 83 -7.54 11.06 -1.78
N GLU A 84 -7.00 11.26 -0.58
CA GLU A 84 -6.09 12.38 -0.30
C GLU A 84 -4.86 12.36 -1.21
N GLN A 85 -4.23 11.19 -1.37
CA GLN A 85 -3.08 11.03 -2.27
C GLN A 85 -3.45 11.23 -3.74
N SER A 86 -4.62 10.76 -4.17
CA SER A 86 -5.12 10.99 -5.53
C SER A 86 -5.31 12.48 -5.81
N ASP A 87 -5.89 13.23 -4.85
CA ASP A 87 -6.12 14.67 -4.97
C ASP A 87 -4.79 15.44 -5.02
N GLN A 88 -3.81 15.05 -4.20
CA GLN A 88 -2.45 15.60 -4.26
C GLN A 88 -1.79 15.32 -5.62
N GLN A 89 -1.92 14.09 -6.16
CA GLN A 89 -1.39 13.73 -7.47
C GLN A 89 -2.06 14.50 -8.63
N ALA A 90 -3.34 14.81 -8.51
CA ALA A 90 -4.09 15.61 -9.48
C ALA A 90 -3.75 17.11 -9.40
N THR A 91 -3.41 17.61 -8.22
CA THR A 91 -3.11 19.04 -7.98
C THR A 91 -1.70 19.42 -8.44
N PHE A 92 -0.77 18.47 -8.51
CA PHE A 92 0.57 18.67 -9.10
C PHE A 92 0.68 17.92 -10.44
N PRO A 93 0.05 18.42 -11.53
CA PRO A 93 0.43 17.95 -12.85
C PRO A 93 1.91 18.31 -13.00
N ARG A 94 2.77 17.30 -13.14
CA ARG A 94 4.20 17.50 -13.45
C ARG A 94 4.27 18.47 -14.62
N GLU A 95 4.76 19.68 -14.37
CA GLU A 95 5.19 20.57 -15.45
C GLU A 95 6.27 19.81 -16.22
N LEU A 96 5.98 19.57 -17.50
CA LEU A 96 6.84 18.89 -18.47
C LEU A 96 8.00 19.79 -18.89
#